data_AF-A0AB35U369-F1
#
_entry.id   AF-A0AB35U369-F1
#
_cell.length_a   1.000
_cell.length_b   1.000
_cell.length_c   1.000
_cell.angle_alpha   90.00
_cell.angle_beta   90.00
_cell.angle_gamma   90.00
#
_symmetry.space_group_name_H-M   'P 1'
#
loop_
_entity.id
_entity.type
_entity.pdbx_description
1 polymer ?
#
loop_
_entity_poly.entity_id
_entity_poly.type
_entity_poly.pdbx_seq_one_letter_code
_entity_poly.pdbx_strand_id
1 'polypeptide(L)'
;MNDGKNLNKYQAERSTKKHEDVINAVKRLRKKGTPFSLRKVAKEAHVSAQFIYADKELFAFVKGNMDEEVPAGRPPKHGGASIKEKMEAEFKRLKEENAALKRENERLRKDETYKEELEELKQAYNALLLVLTEKKRTSAIQSYGIVEPALKDEKTGVSRTREKGRLPMKDQLRIAQQKNKELLNQVSFRIAQNDELKKKYEEKCRECDTLKKEKADLLNGKGKCETPVDDSDDDIIDMGLGISYSKPGKYKA
;
A
#
# COMPACT_ATOMS: atom_id res chain seq x y z
N MET A 1 33.97 -31.50 -22.82
CA MET A 1 32.85 -31.44 -21.85
C MET A 1 32.38 -30.00 -21.65
N ASN A 2 31.83 -29.36 -22.70
CA ASN A 2 31.28 -27.99 -22.63
C ASN A 2 29.79 -27.92 -23.02
N ASP A 3 29.17 -29.05 -23.33
CA ASP A 3 27.85 -29.11 -23.96
C ASP A 3 26.71 -28.81 -22.97
N GLY A 4 26.91 -29.08 -21.67
CA GLY A 4 25.91 -28.81 -20.63
C GLY A 4 25.64 -27.32 -20.37
N LYS A 5 26.65 -26.45 -20.54
CA LYS A 5 26.48 -24.99 -20.33
C LYS A 5 25.68 -24.32 -21.45
N ASN A 6 25.77 -24.83 -22.68
CA ASN A 6 25.00 -24.33 -23.81
C ASN A 6 23.54 -24.75 -23.72
N LEU A 7 23.24 -25.98 -23.26
CA LEU A 7 21.87 -26.47 -23.12
C LEU A 7 21.02 -25.59 -22.19
N ASN A 8 21.58 -25.15 -21.06
CA ASN A 8 20.88 -24.27 -20.12
C ASN A 8 20.59 -22.87 -20.69
N LYS A 9 21.50 -22.31 -21.49
CA LYS A 9 21.29 -21.03 -22.16
C LYS A 9 20.15 -21.11 -23.18
N TYR A 10 20.16 -22.14 -24.02
CA TYR A 10 19.07 -22.38 -25.00
C TYR A 10 17.72 -22.61 -24.33
N GLN A 11 17.68 -23.29 -23.19
CA GLN A 11 16.44 -23.50 -22.44
C GLN A 11 15.90 -22.19 -21.83
N ALA A 12 16.79 -21.36 -21.28
CA ALA A 12 16.42 -20.05 -20.74
C ALA A 12 15.86 -19.13 -21.83
N GLU A 13 16.55 -19.01 -22.98
CA GLU A 13 16.10 -18.21 -24.12
C GLU A 13 14.76 -18.69 -24.70
N ARG A 14 14.53 -20.02 -24.71
CA ARG A 14 13.25 -20.58 -25.13
C ARG A 14 12.13 -20.27 -24.14
N SER A 15 12.43 -20.20 -22.85
CA SER A 15 11.46 -19.86 -21.81
C SER A 15 11.06 -18.39 -21.88
N THR A 16 12.02 -17.48 -22.06
CA THR A 16 11.75 -16.04 -22.21
C THR A 16 10.92 -15.76 -23.45
N LYS A 17 11.26 -16.39 -24.58
CA LYS A 17 10.47 -16.25 -25.82
C LYS A 17 9.01 -16.69 -25.64
N LYS A 18 8.77 -17.82 -24.97
CA LYS A 18 7.41 -18.29 -24.66
C LYS A 18 6.65 -17.33 -23.74
N HIS A 19 7.34 -16.68 -22.81
CA HIS A 19 6.75 -15.64 -21.97
C HIS A 19 6.28 -14.45 -22.79
N GLU A 20 7.14 -13.96 -23.67
CA GLU A 20 6.83 -12.85 -24.57
C GLU A 20 5.65 -13.19 -25.51
N ASP A 21 5.62 -14.42 -26.03
CA ASP A 21 4.53 -14.91 -26.90
C ASP A 21 3.17 -14.89 -26.19
N VAL A 22 3.13 -15.26 -24.90
CA VAL A 22 1.90 -15.21 -24.08
C VAL A 22 1.46 -13.77 -23.84
N ILE A 23 2.38 -12.87 -23.50
CA ILE A 23 2.05 -11.45 -23.29
C ILE A 23 1.50 -10.83 -24.58
N ASN A 24 2.12 -11.12 -25.72
CA ASN A 24 1.68 -10.63 -27.02
C ASN A 24 0.33 -11.23 -27.45
N ALA A 25 0.06 -12.49 -27.13
CA ALA A 25 -1.24 -13.12 -27.36
C ALA A 25 -2.36 -12.44 -26.57
N VAL A 26 -2.14 -12.13 -25.28
CA VAL A 26 -3.10 -11.38 -24.46
C VAL A 26 -3.38 -10.00 -25.08
N LYS A 27 -2.34 -9.26 -25.48
CA LYS A 27 -2.50 -7.95 -26.15
C LYS A 27 -3.30 -8.05 -27.45
N ARG A 28 -3.05 -9.07 -28.28
CA ARG A 28 -3.80 -9.31 -29.52
C ARG A 28 -5.27 -9.63 -29.25
N LEU A 29 -5.55 -10.49 -28.26
CA LEU A 29 -6.91 -10.85 -27.88
C LEU A 29 -7.68 -9.68 -27.27
N ARG A 30 -7.00 -8.83 -26.49
CA ARG A 30 -7.56 -7.58 -25.95
C ARG A 30 -7.89 -6.58 -27.06
N LYS A 31 -6.99 -6.39 -28.04
CA LYS A 31 -7.26 -5.54 -29.22
C LYS A 31 -8.46 -6.02 -30.05
N LYS A 32 -8.67 -7.33 -30.14
CA LYS A 32 -9.85 -7.92 -30.81
C LYS A 32 -11.17 -7.65 -30.07
N GLY A 33 -11.12 -7.21 -28.80
CA GLY A 33 -12.32 -6.91 -27.99
C GLY A 33 -13.19 -8.13 -27.64
N THR A 34 -12.76 -9.34 -27.99
CA THR A 34 -13.50 -10.55 -27.64
C THR A 34 -13.11 -11.02 -26.25
N PRO A 35 -14.07 -11.45 -25.39
CA PRO A 35 -13.71 -12.15 -24.17
C PRO A 35 -12.85 -13.37 -24.52
N PHE A 36 -11.78 -13.56 -23.77
CA PHE A 36 -10.84 -14.66 -23.98
C PHE A 36 -10.67 -15.48 -22.71
N SER A 37 -10.43 -16.77 -22.89
CA SER A 37 -10.13 -17.70 -21.81
C SER A 37 -8.66 -18.09 -21.83
N LEU A 38 -8.15 -18.62 -20.72
CA LEU A 38 -6.76 -19.08 -20.61
C LEU A 38 -6.40 -20.12 -21.69
N ARG A 39 -7.34 -20.99 -22.09
CA ARG A 39 -7.15 -21.92 -23.21
C ARG A 39 -6.99 -21.21 -24.55
N LYS A 40 -7.74 -20.13 -24.77
CA LYS A 40 -7.66 -19.31 -25.99
C LYS A 40 -6.32 -18.59 -26.06
N VAL A 41 -5.83 -18.06 -24.93
CA VAL A 41 -4.50 -17.44 -24.80
C VAL A 41 -3.39 -18.46 -25.10
N ALA A 42 -3.47 -19.65 -24.51
CA ALA A 42 -2.49 -20.72 -24.76
C ALA A 42 -2.44 -21.13 -26.24
N LYS A 43 -3.60 -21.22 -26.89
CA LYS A 43 -3.71 -21.53 -28.33
C LYS A 43 -3.11 -20.43 -29.20
N GLU A 44 -3.40 -19.16 -28.90
CA GLU A 44 -2.88 -18.00 -29.65
C GLU A 44 -1.37 -17.79 -29.45
N ALA A 45 -0.83 -18.19 -28.30
CA ALA A 45 0.60 -18.13 -27.99
C ALA A 45 1.38 -19.39 -28.36
N HIS A 46 0.72 -20.44 -28.88
CA HIS A 46 1.32 -21.74 -29.18
C HIS A 46 2.07 -22.39 -27.99
N VAL A 47 1.56 -22.20 -26.77
CA VAL A 47 2.09 -22.81 -25.55
C VAL A 47 1.08 -23.76 -24.92
N SER A 48 1.56 -24.71 -24.11
CA SER A 48 0.65 -25.56 -23.33
C SER A 48 0.01 -24.74 -22.20
N ALA A 49 -1.25 -25.02 -21.88
CA ALA A 49 -1.91 -24.37 -20.74
C ALA A 49 -1.14 -24.63 -19.43
N GLN A 50 -0.53 -25.82 -19.29
CA GLN A 50 0.29 -26.19 -18.14
C GLN A 50 1.49 -25.25 -17.96
N PHE A 51 2.08 -24.73 -19.03
CA PHE A 51 3.19 -23.77 -18.94
C PHE A 51 2.73 -22.47 -18.28
N ILE A 52 1.52 -21.99 -18.60
CA ILE A 52 0.95 -20.79 -17.99
C ILE A 52 0.63 -21.05 -16.51
N TYR A 53 0.13 -22.24 -16.15
CA TYR A 53 -0.13 -22.60 -14.75
C TYR A 53 1.13 -22.81 -13.91
N ALA A 54 2.23 -23.23 -14.53
CA ALA A 54 3.50 -23.45 -13.84
C ALA A 54 4.12 -22.13 -13.35
N ASP A 55 3.87 -21.03 -14.07
CA ASP A 55 4.35 -19.70 -13.72
C ASP A 55 3.26 -18.88 -13.03
N LYS A 56 3.45 -18.58 -11.74
CA LYS A 56 2.47 -17.86 -10.93
C LYS A 56 2.27 -16.41 -11.41
N GLU A 57 3.33 -15.77 -11.88
CA GLU A 57 3.28 -14.38 -12.32
C GLU A 57 2.54 -14.29 -13.65
N LEU A 58 2.88 -15.18 -14.59
CA LEU A 58 2.21 -15.24 -15.89
C LEU A 58 0.72 -15.59 -15.75
N PHE A 59 0.39 -16.52 -14.85
CA PHE A 59 -0.99 -16.87 -14.55
C PHE A 59 -1.77 -15.67 -14.00
N ALA A 60 -1.20 -14.94 -13.03
CA ALA A 60 -1.82 -13.75 -12.45
C ALA A 60 -2.01 -12.65 -13.50
N PHE A 61 -1.04 -12.45 -14.38
CA PHE A 61 -1.13 -11.49 -15.49
C PHE A 61 -2.27 -11.81 -16.46
N VAL A 62 -2.38 -13.08 -16.89
CA VAL A 62 -3.45 -13.52 -17.80
C VAL A 62 -4.81 -13.36 -17.13
N LYS A 63 -4.93 -13.77 -15.86
CA LYS A 63 -6.20 -13.68 -15.11
C LYS A 63 -6.64 -12.23 -14.89
N GLY A 64 -5.71 -11.34 -14.50
CA GLY A 64 -6.02 -9.91 -14.34
C GLY A 64 -6.53 -9.25 -15.62
N ASN A 65 -6.02 -9.67 -16.78
CA ASN A 65 -6.50 -9.17 -18.08
C ASN A 65 -7.78 -9.85 -18.58
N MET A 66 -8.22 -10.96 -17.95
CA MET A 66 -9.52 -11.59 -18.23
C MET A 66 -10.64 -10.93 -17.43
N ASP A 67 -10.36 -10.50 -16.20
CA ASP A 67 -11.32 -9.90 -15.28
C ASP A 67 -11.52 -8.39 -15.51
N GLU A 68 -10.60 -7.71 -16.21
CA GLU A 68 -10.84 -6.36 -16.72
C GLU A 68 -11.95 -6.41 -17.79
N GLU A 69 -13.18 -6.06 -17.39
CA GLU A 69 -14.30 -5.87 -18.30
C GLU A 69 -13.87 -5.04 -19.51
N VAL A 70 -13.79 -5.71 -20.67
CA VAL A 70 -13.66 -5.02 -21.96
C VAL A 70 -14.84 -4.05 -22.03
N PRO A 71 -14.63 -2.73 -22.19
CA PRO A 71 -15.74 -1.78 -22.29
C PRO A 71 -16.61 -2.22 -23.45
N ALA A 72 -17.77 -2.79 -23.13
CA ALA A 72 -18.67 -3.37 -24.10
C ALA A 72 -19.08 -2.28 -25.09
N GLY A 73 -18.64 -2.42 -26.33
CA GLY A 73 -19.12 -1.61 -27.43
C GLY A 73 -20.63 -1.77 -27.54
N ARG A 74 -21.34 -0.67 -27.27
CA ARG A 74 -22.79 -0.44 -27.38
C ARG A 74 -23.70 -1.44 -26.66
N PRO A 75 -24.53 -0.98 -25.69
CA PRO A 75 -25.52 -1.87 -25.07
C PRO A 75 -26.61 -2.24 -26.08
N PRO A 76 -27.09 -3.50 -26.09
CA PRO A 76 -28.27 -3.87 -26.84
C PRO A 76 -29.48 -3.13 -26.26
N LYS A 77 -30.22 -2.44 -27.14
CA LYS A 77 -31.57 -1.93 -26.85
C LYS A 77 -32.45 -3.12 -26.50
N HIS A 78 -32.70 -3.40 -25.22
CA HIS A 78 -33.95 -3.99 -24.75
C HIS A 78 -34.09 -3.83 -23.22
N GLY A 79 -35.17 -3.14 -22.81
CA GLY A 79 -35.92 -3.38 -21.58
C GLY A 79 -35.35 -2.88 -20.24
N GLY A 80 -35.95 -1.81 -19.70
CA GLY A 80 -36.29 -1.80 -18.27
C GLY A 80 -35.37 -1.09 -17.28
N ALA A 81 -34.84 0.08 -17.64
CA ALA A 81 -34.71 1.24 -16.75
C ALA A 81 -34.21 2.40 -17.62
N SER A 82 -34.90 3.55 -17.57
CA SER A 82 -34.41 4.76 -18.21
C SER A 82 -32.98 5.02 -17.73
N ILE A 83 -32.07 5.47 -18.61
CA ILE A 83 -30.70 5.87 -18.22
C ILE A 83 -30.73 6.79 -16.99
N LYS A 84 -31.80 7.59 -16.87
CA LYS A 84 -32.08 8.45 -15.72
C LYS A 84 -32.30 7.68 -14.41
N GLU A 85 -33.03 6.57 -14.43
CA GLU A 85 -33.27 5.73 -13.24
C GLU A 85 -32.00 5.00 -12.80
N LYS A 86 -31.17 4.56 -13.76
CA LYS A 86 -29.85 3.98 -13.45
C LYS A 86 -28.92 5.02 -12.82
N MET A 87 -28.88 6.23 -13.38
CA MET A 87 -28.11 7.33 -12.82
C MET A 87 -28.63 7.77 -11.45
N GLU A 88 -29.94 7.83 -11.23
CA GLU A 88 -30.51 8.15 -9.92
C GLU A 88 -30.21 7.08 -8.87
N ALA A 89 -30.28 5.80 -9.24
CA ALA A 89 -29.90 4.69 -8.36
C ALA A 89 -28.40 4.74 -8.00
N GLU A 90 -27.53 5.04 -8.97
CA GLU A 90 -26.10 5.17 -8.76
C GLU A 90 -25.75 6.39 -7.91
N PHE A 91 -26.41 7.53 -8.14
CA PHE A 91 -26.25 8.73 -7.33
C PHE A 91 -26.69 8.50 -5.88
N LYS A 92 -27.79 7.75 -5.68
CA LYS A 92 -28.24 7.36 -4.33
C LYS A 92 -27.22 6.45 -3.65
N ARG A 93 -26.68 5.45 -4.36
CA ARG A 93 -25.64 4.55 -3.85
C ARG A 93 -24.39 5.33 -3.44
N LEU A 94 -23.90 6.23 -4.30
CA LEU A 94 -22.73 7.07 -4.02
C LEU A 94 -22.96 8.01 -2.84
N LYS A 95 -24.19 8.53 -2.67
CA LYS A 95 -24.54 9.38 -1.53
C LYS A 95 -24.54 8.59 -0.22
N GLU A 96 -25.05 7.36 -0.22
CA GLU A 96 -25.02 6.45 0.93
C GLU A 96 -23.58 6.04 1.29
N GLU A 97 -22.75 5.72 0.28
CA GLU A 97 -21.34 5.40 0.44
C GLU A 97 -20.54 6.58 1.01
N ASN A 98 -20.76 7.79 0.50
CA ASN A 98 -20.11 9.00 1.01
C ASN A 98 -20.53 9.31 2.46
N ALA A 99 -21.80 9.08 2.81
CA ALA A 99 -22.26 9.21 4.19
C ALA A 99 -21.61 8.16 5.11
N ALA A 100 -21.47 6.92 4.67
CA ALA A 100 -20.77 5.87 5.40
C ALA A 100 -19.28 6.22 5.61
N LEU A 101 -18.59 6.67 4.56
CA LEU A 101 -17.19 7.08 4.61
C LEU A 101 -16.97 8.29 5.53
N LYS A 102 -17.91 9.23 5.58
CA LYS A 102 -17.85 10.36 6.54
C LYS A 102 -17.96 9.88 7.99
N ARG A 103 -18.86 8.94 8.29
CA ARG A 103 -18.98 8.35 9.63
C ARG A 103 -17.71 7.59 10.01
N GLU A 104 -17.13 6.84 9.09
CA GLU A 104 -15.88 6.12 9.34
C GLU A 104 -14.72 7.08 9.61
N ASN A 105 -14.61 8.17 8.83
CA ASN A 105 -13.62 9.23 9.10
C ASN A 105 -13.81 9.87 10.48
N GLU A 106 -15.06 10.14 10.87
CA GLU A 106 -15.34 10.70 12.20
C GLU A 106 -14.99 9.73 13.32
N ARG A 107 -15.24 8.43 13.13
CA ARG A 107 -14.84 7.36 14.05
C ARG A 107 -13.32 7.31 14.20
N LEU A 108 -12.59 7.33 13.08
CA LEU A 108 -11.12 7.29 13.08
C LEU A 108 -10.51 8.52 13.74
N ARG A 109 -11.10 9.72 13.56
CA ARG A 109 -10.66 10.92 14.28
C ARG A 109 -10.84 10.80 15.79
N LYS A 110 -11.94 10.19 16.25
CA LYS A 110 -12.13 9.91 17.69
C LYS A 110 -11.08 8.89 18.19
N ASP A 111 -10.76 7.88 17.39
CA ASP A 111 -9.69 6.93 17.74
C ASP A 111 -8.31 7.60 17.82
N GLU A 112 -8.04 8.64 17.01
CA GLU A 112 -6.82 9.44 17.10
C GLU A 112 -6.76 10.28 18.38
N THR A 113 -7.86 10.95 18.76
CA THR A 113 -7.92 11.71 20.02
C THR A 113 -7.70 10.80 21.23
N TYR A 114 -8.27 9.59 21.23
CA TYR A 114 -8.02 8.61 22.30
C TYR A 114 -6.55 8.18 22.40
N LYS A 115 -5.82 8.12 21.27
CA LYS A 115 -4.38 7.80 21.29
C LYS A 115 -3.56 8.94 21.89
N GLU A 116 -3.92 10.19 21.60
CA GLU A 116 -3.28 11.36 22.19
C GLU A 116 -3.48 11.39 23.71
N GLU A 117 -4.72 11.22 24.19
CA GLU A 117 -5.05 11.13 25.61
C GLU A 117 -4.29 9.99 26.33
N LEU A 118 -4.18 8.82 25.69
CA LEU A 118 -3.43 7.69 26.23
C LEU A 118 -1.93 8.02 26.38
N GLU A 119 -1.37 8.76 25.43
CA GLU A 119 0.05 9.13 25.45
C GLU A 119 0.34 10.20 26.51
N GLU A 120 -0.55 11.19 26.67
CA GLU A 120 -0.51 12.15 27.77
C GLU A 120 -0.58 11.45 29.14
N LEU A 121 -1.47 10.47 29.30
CA LEU A 121 -1.60 9.72 30.54
C LEU A 121 -0.33 8.93 30.88
N LYS A 122 0.32 8.31 29.88
CA LYS A 122 1.62 7.63 30.07
C LYS A 122 2.71 8.61 30.49
N GLN A 123 2.76 9.79 29.89
CA GLN A 123 3.73 10.83 30.24
C GLN A 123 3.52 11.29 31.69
N ALA A 124 2.27 11.55 32.09
CA ALA A 124 1.93 11.91 33.46
C ALA A 124 2.30 10.81 34.46
N TYR A 125 2.03 9.54 34.13
CA TYR A 125 2.40 8.39 34.96
C TYR A 125 3.92 8.25 35.12
N ASN A 126 4.69 8.41 34.04
CA ASN A 126 6.15 8.37 34.09
C ASN A 126 6.74 9.52 34.92
N ALA A 127 6.17 10.72 34.79
CA ALA A 127 6.56 11.88 35.61
C ALA A 127 6.28 11.62 37.10
N LEU A 128 5.13 11.05 37.43
CA LEU A 128 4.79 10.68 38.80
C LEU A 128 5.75 9.62 39.37
N LEU A 129 6.12 8.62 38.55
CA LEU A 129 7.12 7.61 38.92
C LEU A 129 8.46 8.25 39.29
N LEU A 130 8.93 9.23 38.50
CA LEU A 130 10.16 9.96 38.79
C LEU A 130 10.07 10.68 40.15
N VAL A 131 8.99 11.45 40.39
CA VAL A 131 8.77 12.15 41.66
C VAL A 131 8.74 11.19 42.85
N LEU A 132 8.06 10.04 42.72
CA LEU A 132 8.02 9.03 43.77
C LEU A 132 9.39 8.40 44.03
N THR A 133 10.18 8.16 42.98
CA THR A 133 11.55 7.66 43.15
C THR A 133 12.47 8.66 43.83
N GLU A 134 12.37 9.95 43.49
CA GLU A 134 13.11 11.02 44.16
C GLU A 134 12.67 11.19 45.62
N LYS A 135 11.37 11.12 45.90
CA LYS A 135 10.85 11.17 47.28
C LYS A 135 11.34 9.99 48.11
N LYS A 136 11.37 8.78 47.54
CA LYS A 136 11.96 7.60 48.20
C LYS A 136 13.46 7.78 48.44
N ARG A 137 14.19 8.33 47.47
CA ARG A 137 15.63 8.60 47.59
C ARG A 137 15.92 9.63 48.69
N THR A 138 15.19 10.74 48.73
CA THR A 138 15.35 11.78 49.75
C THR A 138 14.92 11.30 51.14
N SER A 139 13.84 10.52 51.24
CA SER A 139 13.44 9.88 52.51
C SER A 139 14.47 8.85 53.00
N ALA A 140 15.11 8.11 52.08
CA ALA A 140 16.21 7.22 52.42
C ALA A 140 17.44 8.01 52.90
N ILE A 141 17.78 9.13 52.25
CA ILE A 141 18.87 10.03 52.70
C ILE A 141 18.59 10.56 54.12
N GLN A 142 17.36 11.00 54.39
CA GLN A 142 16.95 11.52 55.70
C GLN A 142 16.93 10.44 56.80
N SER A 143 16.42 9.25 56.48
CA SER A 143 16.31 8.15 57.47
C SER A 143 17.64 7.45 57.76
N TYR A 144 18.56 7.38 56.80
CA TYR A 144 19.86 6.73 56.98
C TYR A 144 21.03 7.70 57.24
N GLY A 145 20.78 9.02 57.32
CA GLY A 145 21.83 10.01 57.56
C GLY A 145 22.98 9.94 56.56
N ILE A 146 22.72 9.50 55.33
CA ILE A 146 23.73 9.41 54.28
C ILE A 146 23.93 10.82 53.74
N VAL A 147 24.81 11.57 54.39
CA VAL A 147 25.45 12.75 53.78
C VAL A 147 26.01 12.28 52.43
N GLU A 148 25.71 13.01 51.35
CA GLU A 148 26.34 12.79 50.05
C GLU A 148 27.82 12.48 50.26
N PRO A 149 28.38 11.43 49.63
CA PRO A 149 29.78 11.14 49.78
C PRO A 149 30.55 12.32 49.18
N ALA A 150 30.91 13.27 50.04
CA ALA A 150 32.01 14.18 49.79
C ALA A 150 33.16 13.26 49.39
N LEU A 151 33.65 13.44 48.17
CA LEU A 151 34.91 12.90 47.70
C LEU A 151 35.97 13.26 48.73
N LYS A 152 36.19 12.37 49.69
CA LYS A 152 37.27 12.48 50.66
C LYS A 152 38.17 11.30 50.42
N ASP A 153 39.34 11.67 49.93
CA ASP A 153 40.51 10.84 49.82
C ASP A 153 40.87 10.20 51.17
N GLU A 154 41.33 8.97 51.05
CA GLU A 154 42.24 8.25 51.92
C GLU A 154 41.85 7.88 53.37
N LYS A 155 42.13 6.58 53.64
CA LYS A 155 42.67 6.04 54.89
C LYS A 155 41.81 6.26 56.13
N THR A 156 40.93 5.30 56.41
CA THR A 156 40.78 4.76 57.77
C THR A 156 39.98 3.45 57.74
N GLY A 157 40.41 2.53 58.59
CA GLY A 157 40.00 1.15 58.58
C GLY A 157 38.70 0.88 59.33
N VAL A 158 38.02 -0.16 58.82
CA VAL A 158 37.20 -1.15 59.53
C VAL A 158 35.87 -0.67 60.14
N SER A 159 34.77 -1.18 59.57
CA SER A 159 33.82 -2.07 60.29
C SER A 159 32.93 -2.81 59.30
N ARG A 160 33.09 -4.14 59.24
CA ARG A 160 32.33 -5.06 58.38
C ARG A 160 31.15 -5.62 59.16
N THR A 161 29.93 -5.18 58.86
CA THR A 161 28.74 -6.03 59.02
C THR A 161 28.64 -6.90 57.77
N ARG A 162 28.66 -8.23 57.99
CA ARG A 162 28.73 -9.24 56.94
C ARG A 162 27.32 -9.46 56.38
N GLU A 163 26.81 -8.54 55.57
CA GLU A 163 25.68 -8.82 54.68
C GLU A 163 26.15 -9.81 53.60
N LYS A 164 25.91 -11.10 53.84
CA LYS A 164 26.11 -12.15 52.84
C LYS A 164 25.12 -11.92 51.69
N GLY A 165 25.61 -11.48 50.54
CA GLY A 165 24.85 -11.54 49.29
C GLY A 165 25.00 -10.35 48.34
N ARG A 166 25.56 -9.21 48.77
CA ARG A 166 25.79 -8.07 47.86
C ARG A 166 27.14 -8.21 47.15
N LEU A 167 27.10 -8.25 45.82
CA LEU A 167 28.28 -8.08 44.96
C LEU A 167 29.01 -6.78 45.35
N PRO A 168 30.35 -6.75 45.31
CA PRO A 168 31.09 -5.52 45.61
C PRO A 168 30.62 -4.40 44.68
N MET A 169 30.53 -3.17 45.22
CA MET A 169 29.92 -2.01 44.54
C MET A 169 30.50 -1.76 43.14
N LYS A 170 31.79 -2.05 42.94
CA LYS A 170 32.49 -1.95 41.65
C LYS A 170 31.91 -2.88 40.59
N ASP A 171 31.52 -4.09 40.96
CA ASP A 171 30.91 -5.06 40.04
C ASP A 171 29.46 -4.69 39.73
N GLN A 172 28.73 -4.16 40.72
CA GLN A 172 27.38 -3.61 40.48
C GLN A 172 27.42 -2.46 39.47
N LEU A 173 28.40 -1.56 39.60
CA LEU A 173 28.59 -0.46 38.66
C LEU A 173 28.95 -0.96 37.26
N ARG A 174 29.82 -1.96 37.15
CA ARG A 174 30.18 -2.58 35.86
C ARG A 174 28.98 -3.22 35.18
N ILE A 175 28.14 -3.95 35.93
CA ILE A 175 26.90 -4.55 35.42
C ILE A 175 25.94 -3.45 34.95
N ALA A 176 25.78 -2.36 35.72
CA ALA A 176 24.92 -1.24 35.34
C ALA A 176 25.42 -0.55 34.05
N GLN A 177 26.73 -0.31 33.94
CA GLN A 177 27.33 0.28 32.74
C GLN A 177 27.14 -0.63 31.51
N GLN A 178 27.29 -1.94 31.67
CA GLN A 178 27.04 -2.89 30.60
C GLN A 178 25.58 -2.90 30.16
N LYS A 179 24.63 -2.93 31.12
CA LYS A 179 23.20 -2.84 30.82
C LYS A 179 22.83 -1.54 30.11
N ASN A 180 23.40 -0.42 30.52
CA ASN A 180 23.19 0.86 29.83
C ASN A 180 23.73 0.85 28.41
N LYS A 181 24.89 0.23 28.18
CA LYS A 181 25.45 0.04 26.83
C LYS A 181 24.55 -0.85 25.95
N GLU A 182 24.01 -1.93 26.51
CA GLU A 182 23.06 -2.80 25.81
C GLU A 182 21.76 -2.07 25.46
N LEU A 183 21.22 -1.29 26.39
CA LEU A 183 20.03 -0.46 26.15
C LEU A 183 20.27 0.59 25.07
N LEU A 184 21.43 1.27 25.09
CA LEU A 184 21.80 2.23 24.05
C LEU A 184 21.88 1.56 22.67
N ASN A 185 22.48 0.37 22.58
CA ASN A 185 22.53 -0.39 21.33
C ASN A 185 21.12 -0.77 20.83
N GLN A 186 20.22 -1.19 21.73
CA GLN A 186 18.82 -1.49 21.37
C GLN A 186 18.07 -0.26 20.88
N VAL A 187 18.27 0.91 21.53
CA VAL A 187 17.66 2.17 21.11
C VAL A 187 18.18 2.60 19.73
N SER A 188 19.49 2.54 19.50
CA SER A 188 20.09 2.85 18.19
C SER A 188 19.57 1.93 17.09
N PHE A 189 19.39 0.64 17.38
CA PHE A 189 18.80 -0.30 16.42
C PHE A 189 17.36 0.06 16.07
N ARG A 190 16.53 0.41 17.06
CA ARG A 190 15.14 0.84 16.82
C ARG A 190 15.06 2.15 16.04
N ILE A 191 15.96 3.10 16.28
CA ILE A 191 16.05 4.34 15.49
C ILE A 191 16.32 4.01 14.03
N ALA A 192 17.29 3.13 13.74
CA ALA A 192 17.58 2.71 12.37
C ALA A 192 16.38 2.03 11.68
N GLN A 193 15.63 1.18 12.39
CA GLN A 193 14.41 0.58 11.86
C GLN A 193 13.33 1.61 11.54
N ASN A 194 13.16 2.62 12.40
CA ASN A 194 12.21 3.71 12.18
C ASN A 194 12.61 4.58 10.99
N ASP A 195 13.90 4.85 10.80
CA ASP A 195 14.40 5.58 9.63
C ASP A 195 14.16 4.81 8.33
N GLU A 196 14.33 3.49 8.34
CA GLU A 196 14.01 2.64 7.18
C GLU A 196 12.51 2.65 6.86
N LEU A 197 11.66 2.55 7.89
CA LEU A 197 10.21 2.65 7.72
C LEU A 197 9.82 4.02 7.16
N LYS A 198 10.40 5.10 7.68
CA LYS A 198 10.16 6.47 7.19
C LYS A 198 10.50 6.60 5.70
N LYS A 199 11.64 6.07 5.26
CA LYS A 199 12.01 6.04 3.83
C LYS A 199 10.98 5.30 2.99
N LYS A 200 10.51 4.12 3.43
CA LYS A 200 9.47 3.36 2.72
C LYS A 200 8.15 4.13 2.62
N TYR A 201 7.78 4.88 3.65
CA TYR A 201 6.60 5.75 3.59
C TYR A 201 6.79 6.91 2.62
N GLU A 202 7.94 7.57 2.62
CA GLU A 202 8.26 8.65 1.67
C GLU A 202 8.25 8.16 0.22
N GLU A 203 8.75 6.96 -0.06
CA GLU A 203 8.67 6.32 -1.39
C GLU A 203 7.22 6.08 -1.82
N LYS A 204 6.39 5.50 -0.95
CA LYS A 204 4.96 5.30 -1.23
C LYS A 204 4.20 6.61 -1.44
N CYS A 205 4.56 7.67 -0.72
CA CYS A 205 3.99 9.00 -0.94
C CYS A 205 4.34 9.52 -2.34
N ARG A 206 5.59 9.36 -2.79
CA ARG A 206 6.02 9.74 -4.15
C ARG A 206 5.27 8.94 -5.21
N GLU A 207 5.09 7.63 -5.04
CA GLU A 207 4.29 6.78 -5.94
C GLU A 207 2.83 7.24 -6.02
N CYS A 208 2.23 7.62 -4.89
CA CYS A 208 0.87 8.15 -4.89
C CYS A 208 0.76 9.47 -5.66
N ASP A 209 1.77 10.33 -5.56
CA ASP A 209 1.78 11.61 -6.26
C ASP A 209 2.02 11.44 -7.77
N THR A 210 2.84 10.48 -8.20
CA THR A 210 2.98 10.13 -9.63
C THR A 210 1.66 9.60 -10.20
N LEU A 211 0.98 8.70 -9.48
CA LEU A 211 -0.32 8.16 -9.90
C LEU A 211 -1.40 9.24 -9.97
N LYS A 212 -1.40 10.20 -9.03
CA LYS A 212 -2.30 11.37 -9.09
C LYS A 212 -2.03 12.22 -10.32
N LYS A 213 -0.76 12.42 -10.68
CA LYS A 213 -0.37 13.19 -11.86
C LYS A 213 -0.81 12.48 -13.15
N GLU A 214 -0.53 11.18 -13.29
CA GLU A 214 -0.99 10.38 -14.43
C GLU A 214 -2.51 10.41 -14.57
N LYS A 215 -3.24 10.27 -13.46
CA LYS A 215 -4.70 10.38 -13.46
C LYS A 215 -5.18 11.76 -13.89
N ALA A 216 -4.52 12.83 -13.45
CA ALA A 216 -4.84 14.19 -13.86
C ALA A 216 -4.56 14.42 -15.36
N ASP A 217 -3.47 13.87 -15.90
CA ASP A 217 -3.12 13.97 -17.32
C ASP A 217 -4.13 13.22 -18.20
N LEU A 218 -4.61 12.04 -17.76
CA LEU A 218 -5.68 11.30 -18.42
C LEU A 218 -7.01 12.07 -18.42
N LEU A 219 -7.35 12.75 -17.32
CA LEU A 219 -8.57 13.54 -17.20
C LEU A 219 -8.53 14.83 -18.02
N ASN A 220 -7.34 15.45 -18.16
CA ASN A 220 -7.18 16.73 -18.86
C ASN A 220 -7.11 16.60 -20.39
N GLY A 221 -7.33 15.42 -20.97
CA GLY A 221 -7.74 15.30 -22.38
C GLY A 221 -6.77 15.90 -23.40
N LYS A 222 -5.45 15.86 -23.17
CA LYS A 222 -4.45 16.13 -24.21
C LYS A 222 -4.26 14.96 -25.19
N GLY A 223 -5.12 13.95 -25.11
CA GLY A 223 -5.40 13.11 -26.26
C GLY A 223 -6.14 13.94 -27.29
N LYS A 224 -5.40 14.69 -28.11
CA LYS A 224 -5.87 14.98 -29.47
C LYS A 224 -6.22 13.63 -30.06
N CYS A 225 -7.50 13.33 -30.14
CA CYS A 225 -7.99 12.31 -31.02
C CYS A 225 -7.70 12.84 -32.43
N GLU A 226 -6.47 12.70 -32.89
CA GLU A 226 -6.17 12.65 -34.32
C GLU A 226 -6.87 11.38 -34.79
N THR A 227 -8.18 11.52 -35.04
CA THR A 227 -8.86 10.61 -35.95
C THR A 227 -8.03 10.64 -37.23
N PRO A 228 -7.52 9.48 -37.69
CA PRO A 228 -7.00 9.41 -39.04
C PRO A 228 -8.10 9.95 -39.94
N VAL A 229 -7.82 11.06 -40.62
CA VAL A 229 -8.63 11.47 -41.76
C VAL A 229 -8.31 10.41 -42.81
N ASP A 230 -9.09 9.34 -42.81
CA ASP A 230 -9.09 8.40 -43.92
C ASP A 230 -9.74 9.17 -45.07
N ASP A 231 -8.90 9.73 -45.95
CA ASP A 231 -9.26 10.30 -47.25
C ASP A 231 -9.71 9.17 -48.22
N SER A 232 -10.57 8.27 -47.72
CA SER A 232 -11.22 7.27 -48.54
C SER A 232 -12.46 7.92 -49.13
N ASP A 233 -12.37 8.29 -50.40
CA ASP A 233 -13.49 8.60 -51.29
C ASP A 233 -14.47 7.41 -51.33
N ASP A 234 -15.28 7.25 -50.29
CA ASP A 234 -16.33 6.25 -50.26
C ASP A 234 -17.65 6.87 -50.76
N ASP A 235 -18.05 6.38 -51.92
CA ASP A 235 -19.32 6.60 -52.59
C ASP A 235 -20.49 6.60 -51.60
N ILE A 236 -21.17 7.74 -51.51
CA ILE A 236 -22.45 7.88 -50.85
C ILE A 236 -23.47 7.05 -51.63
N ILE A 237 -23.65 5.79 -51.24
CA ILE A 237 -24.82 5.02 -51.61
C ILE A 237 -25.98 5.57 -50.77
N ASP A 238 -26.76 6.45 -51.39
CA ASP A 238 -28.07 6.91 -50.93
C ASP A 238 -29.03 5.72 -50.88
N MET A 239 -29.01 4.99 -49.76
CA MET A 239 -30.07 4.05 -49.42
C MET A 239 -31.19 4.83 -48.74
N GLY A 240 -32.07 5.38 -49.57
CA GLY A 240 -33.31 6.05 -49.19
C GLY A 240 -34.15 5.21 -48.22
N LEU A 241 -33.94 5.41 -46.93
CA LEU A 241 -34.87 5.04 -45.88
C LEU A 241 -35.64 6.31 -45.51
N GLY A 242 -36.78 6.48 -46.18
CA GLY A 242 -37.77 7.52 -45.89
C GLY A 242 -38.35 7.39 -44.49
N ILE A 243 -37.59 7.84 -43.49
CA ILE A 243 -38.09 8.07 -42.13
C ILE A 243 -38.51 9.53 -42.07
N SER A 244 -39.80 9.77 -42.34
CA SER A 244 -40.43 11.06 -42.14
C SER A 244 -40.50 11.35 -40.63
N TYR A 245 -39.73 12.34 -40.17
CA TYR A 245 -39.86 12.86 -38.81
C TYR A 245 -41.08 13.79 -38.76
N SER A 246 -42.15 13.31 -38.13
CA SER A 246 -43.29 14.13 -37.75
C SER A 246 -42.87 15.14 -36.67
N LYS A 247 -43.10 16.42 -36.94
CA LYS A 247 -42.78 17.52 -36.01
C LYS A 247 -43.64 17.42 -34.74
N PRO A 248 -43.07 17.52 -33.52
CA PRO A 248 -43.86 17.58 -32.30
C PRO A 248 -44.65 18.90 -32.25
N GLY A 249 -45.96 18.77 -32.10
CA GLY A 249 -46.91 19.87 -31.98
C GLY A 249 -46.63 20.74 -30.76
N LYS A 250 -46.71 22.06 -30.97
CA LYS A 250 -46.67 23.08 -29.91
C LYS A 250 -47.98 23.01 -29.13
N TYR A 251 -47.93 22.53 -27.88
CA TYR A 251 -49.00 22.80 -26.92
C TYR A 251 -48.86 24.24 -26.43
N LYS A 252 -49.87 25.07 -26.70
CA LYS A 252 -50.05 26.36 -26.03
C LYS A 252 -50.70 26.11 -24.67
N ALA A 253 -50.17 26.79 -23.65
CA ALA A 253 -50.78 26.94 -22.33
C ALA A 253 -51.98 27.87 -22.40
#